data_AF-A0A927Z0D1-F1
#
_entry.id   AF-A0A927Z0D1-F1
#
_cell.length_a   1.000
_cell.length_b   1.000
_cell.length_c   1.000
_cell.angle_alpha   90.00
_cell.angle_beta   90.00
_cell.angle_gamma   90.00
#
_symmetry.space_group_name_H-M   'P 1'
#
loop_
_entity.id
_entity.type
_entity.pdbx_description
1 polymer ?
#
loop_
_entity_poly.entity_id
_entity_poly.type
_entity_poly.pdbx_seq_one_letter_code
_entity_poly.pdbx_strand_id
1 'polypeptide(L)'
;MEVDYMRKGLIRVGLISITAIILMCTVGVYDSQAAETKSSIQKKITTTKKDITKLKKQKSDAVKKENKAKKGTKYISGEVLCSNPLIIKQNDLFSYSYYWVTNAKEMDNLLFYAMGYIVPTGKYRTYNGITCVEGKAKRIKITSTSIQKKIDSKNKQLKIYQNSLKEKVVIKNQVFAVGAKKKVKYSWTYGGKYNSIKWTSSNKTVATIDKTGKIVAKKTGKTTITAKSTLSGKSTKCTITVTNKIKDLEFEEYFYNIYTGQLPDSQKTTLKLKYSPSNSLENITVTSSNTDVAEIVSYKKGIVTIKFNGSLDETTISAKTSSGVTTSCTVYFFDELAEDIYFEDDVFNVYEDELTEDSDVLLQVYVKDMYGYVDEPFNIFISDNEGGTILEYAPTEWDEICLLLGKYGTAKITVETTYSKLRASCIVNYQKTRGTESDDDYYYDDYYDDYY
;
A
#
# COMPACT_ATOMS: atom_id res chain seq x y z
N MET A 1 10.77 -34.54 21.42
CA MET A 1 9.71 -34.08 22.35
C MET A 1 10.04 -32.74 23.04
N GLU A 2 11.28 -32.23 23.01
CA GLU A 2 11.63 -30.92 23.59
C GLU A 2 11.60 -29.72 22.62
N VAL A 3 11.54 -29.95 21.30
CA VAL A 3 11.50 -28.85 20.31
C VAL A 3 10.08 -28.29 20.13
N ASP A 4 9.04 -29.07 20.44
CA ASP A 4 7.64 -28.68 20.21
C ASP A 4 7.03 -27.89 21.38
N TYR A 5 7.62 -27.98 22.58
CA TYR A 5 7.20 -27.20 23.75
C TYR A 5 7.68 -25.73 23.69
N MET A 6 8.83 -25.48 23.06
CA MET A 6 9.38 -24.13 22.91
C MET A 6 8.69 -23.31 21.81
N ARG A 7 8.15 -23.95 20.77
CA ARG A 7 7.34 -23.28 19.72
C ARG A 7 5.95 -22.86 20.20
N LYS A 8 5.30 -23.67 21.05
CA LYS A 8 3.96 -23.34 21.61
C LYS A 8 4.02 -22.27 22.71
N GLY A 9 5.15 -22.13 23.40
CA GLY A 9 5.40 -21.07 24.38
C GLY A 9 5.62 -19.67 23.78
N LEU A 10 6.39 -19.58 22.68
CA LEU A 10 6.68 -18.28 22.04
C LEU A 10 5.46 -17.66 21.34
N ILE A 11 4.57 -18.48 20.77
CA ILE A 11 3.41 -18.00 20.02
C ILE A 11 2.32 -17.42 20.94
N ARG A 12 2.16 -17.94 22.18
CA ARG A 12 1.18 -17.41 23.15
C ARG A 12 1.62 -16.12 23.83
N VAL A 13 2.93 -15.91 24.03
CA VAL A 13 3.44 -14.65 24.63
C VAL A 13 3.51 -13.52 23.59
N GLY A 14 3.79 -13.85 22.32
CA GLY A 14 3.75 -12.88 21.21
C GLY A 14 2.36 -12.33 20.90
N LEU A 15 1.32 -13.18 20.90
CA LEU A 15 -0.04 -12.76 20.51
C LEU A 15 -0.76 -11.93 21.59
N ILE A 16 -0.55 -12.24 22.88
CA ILE A 16 -1.15 -11.49 24.01
C ILE A 16 -0.50 -10.10 24.14
N SER A 17 0.78 -9.99 23.81
CA SER A 17 1.50 -8.71 23.77
C SER A 17 1.03 -7.82 22.62
N ILE A 18 0.82 -8.39 21.43
CA ILE A 18 0.42 -7.62 20.24
C ILE A 18 -1.06 -7.23 20.29
N THR A 19 -1.96 -8.08 20.80
CA THR A 19 -3.37 -7.71 20.99
C THR A 19 -3.57 -6.69 22.11
N ALA A 20 -2.78 -6.73 23.20
CA ALA A 20 -2.78 -5.66 24.21
C ALA A 20 -2.20 -4.34 23.67
N ILE A 21 -1.17 -4.39 22.80
CA ILE A 21 -0.60 -3.21 22.14
C ILE A 21 -1.54 -2.64 21.07
N ILE A 22 -2.31 -3.48 20.36
CA ILE A 22 -3.30 -3.04 19.35
C ILE A 22 -4.60 -2.54 20.01
N LEU A 23 -5.01 -3.09 21.16
CA LEU A 23 -6.15 -2.57 21.94
C LEU A 23 -5.80 -1.28 22.70
N MET A 24 -4.54 -1.10 23.14
CA MET A 24 -4.04 0.19 23.65
C MET A 24 -3.83 1.25 22.57
N CYS A 25 -3.82 0.89 21.29
CA CYS A 25 -3.75 1.84 20.17
C CYS A 25 -5.11 2.31 19.63
N THR A 26 -6.24 1.79 20.13
CA THR A 26 -7.58 2.15 19.60
C THR A 26 -8.59 2.63 20.63
N VAL A 27 -8.28 2.51 21.93
CA VAL A 27 -9.02 3.22 22.97
C VAL A 27 -8.05 4.18 23.63
N GLY A 28 -8.04 5.42 23.14
CA GLY A 28 -7.41 6.51 23.86
C GLY A 28 -8.05 6.59 25.24
N VAL A 29 -7.38 5.99 26.22
CA VAL A 29 -7.53 6.33 27.63
C VAL A 29 -7.24 7.82 27.67
N TYR A 30 -8.30 8.61 27.58
CA TYR A 30 -8.32 9.99 28.03
C TYR A 30 -8.15 9.90 29.55
N ASP A 31 -6.93 9.62 29.99
CA ASP A 31 -6.48 10.10 31.28
C ASP A 31 -6.78 11.59 31.26
N SER A 32 -7.58 12.04 32.23
CA SER A 32 -7.86 13.44 32.46
C SER A 32 -6.59 14.13 32.97
N GLN A 33 -5.55 14.20 32.15
CA GLN A 33 -4.56 15.25 32.28
C GLN A 33 -5.32 16.56 32.10
N ALA A 34 -5.29 17.41 33.13
CA ALA A 34 -5.84 18.76 33.06
C ALA A 34 -5.40 19.40 31.74
N ALA A 35 -6.38 19.86 30.94
CA ALA A 35 -6.10 20.38 29.62
C ALA A 35 -5.03 21.47 29.70
N GLU A 36 -3.89 21.25 29.02
CA GLU A 36 -2.79 22.20 29.02
C GLU A 36 -3.26 23.53 28.43
N THR A 37 -3.00 24.62 29.16
CA THR A 37 -3.35 25.97 28.72
C THR A 37 -2.17 26.65 28.04
N LYS A 38 -2.42 27.63 27.18
CA LYS A 38 -1.38 28.50 26.61
C LYS A 38 -0.41 29.04 27.67
N SER A 39 -0.95 29.45 28.83
CA SER A 39 -0.16 29.95 29.96
C SER A 39 0.76 28.87 30.55
N SER A 40 0.24 27.65 30.76
CA SER A 40 1.04 26.50 31.23
C SER A 40 2.20 26.19 30.27
N ILE A 41 1.92 26.11 28.97
CA ILE A 41 2.97 25.84 27.96
C ILE A 41 3.99 26.98 27.92
N GLN A 42 3.57 28.24 28.04
CA GLN A 42 4.50 29.38 28.10
C GLN A 42 5.42 29.32 29.32
N LYS A 43 4.90 28.90 30.49
CA LYS A 43 5.72 28.65 31.70
C LYS A 43 6.74 27.55 31.44
N LYS A 44 6.34 26.43 30.82
CA LYS A 44 7.25 25.33 30.45
C LYS A 44 8.36 25.80 29.51
N ILE A 45 8.03 26.60 28.49
CA ILE A 45 9.03 27.21 27.58
C ILE A 45 10.06 28.02 28.38
N THR A 46 9.61 28.88 29.28
CA THR A 46 10.49 29.71 30.12
C THR A 46 11.39 28.86 31.01
N THR A 47 10.84 27.86 31.69
CA THR A 47 11.61 26.94 32.55
C THR A 47 12.63 26.13 31.74
N THR A 48 12.22 25.54 30.61
CA THR A 48 13.13 24.77 29.76
C THR A 48 14.26 25.63 29.20
N LYS A 49 14.01 26.88 28.81
CA LYS A 49 15.07 27.82 28.41
C LYS A 49 16.07 28.08 29.54
N LYS A 50 15.60 28.28 30.78
CA LYS A 50 16.47 28.45 31.95
C LYS A 50 17.33 27.20 32.20
N ASP A 51 16.76 26.01 32.11
CA ASP A 51 17.48 24.74 32.24
C ASP A 51 18.60 24.61 31.18
N ILE A 52 18.29 24.92 29.92
CA ILE A 52 19.27 24.87 28.82
C ILE A 52 20.43 25.83 29.08
N THR A 53 20.16 27.06 29.53
CA THR A 53 21.20 28.03 29.87
C THR A 53 22.11 27.51 31.00
N LYS A 54 21.51 26.91 32.05
CA LYS A 54 22.28 26.29 33.15
C LYS A 54 23.16 25.13 32.66
N LEU A 55 22.61 24.25 31.82
CA LEU A 55 23.37 23.13 31.23
C LEU A 55 24.50 23.61 30.32
N LYS A 56 24.29 24.68 29.54
CA LYS A 56 25.35 25.28 28.70
C LYS A 56 26.51 25.80 29.55
N LYS A 57 26.23 26.48 30.67
CA LYS A 57 27.25 26.90 31.63
C LYS A 57 28.01 25.70 32.21
N GLN A 58 27.28 24.68 32.68
CA GLN A 58 27.86 23.43 33.20
C GLN A 58 28.75 22.72 32.17
N LYS A 59 28.33 22.71 30.89
CA LYS A 59 29.16 22.15 29.80
C LYS A 59 30.45 22.95 29.63
N SER A 60 30.38 24.29 29.63
CA SER A 60 31.58 25.14 29.53
C SER A 60 32.57 24.86 30.67
N ASP A 61 32.07 24.79 31.90
CA ASP A 61 32.89 24.49 33.08
C ASP A 61 33.50 23.07 33.01
N ALA A 62 32.72 22.09 32.55
CA ALA A 62 33.21 20.72 32.30
C ALA A 62 34.32 20.69 31.25
N VAL A 63 34.16 21.40 30.13
CA VAL A 63 35.20 21.49 29.07
C VAL A 63 36.48 22.12 29.61
N LYS A 64 36.38 23.20 30.41
CA LYS A 64 37.56 23.81 31.06
C LYS A 64 38.29 22.80 31.96
N LYS A 65 37.54 22.03 32.77
CA LYS A 65 38.11 21.00 33.66
C LYS A 65 38.75 19.86 32.86
N GLU A 66 38.11 19.42 31.78
CA GLU A 66 38.62 18.39 30.87
C GLU A 66 39.91 18.84 30.18
N ASN A 67 39.97 20.07 29.65
CA ASN A 67 41.17 20.62 29.02
C ASN A 67 42.33 20.76 30.02
N LYS A 68 42.06 21.22 31.25
CA LYS A 68 43.06 21.25 32.32
C LYS A 68 43.59 19.86 32.64
N ALA A 69 42.73 18.84 32.65
CA ALA A 69 43.13 17.45 32.89
C ALA A 69 43.95 16.85 31.74
N LYS A 70 43.67 17.25 30.49
CA LYS A 70 44.36 16.82 29.25
C LYS A 70 45.73 17.47 29.06
N LYS A 71 46.01 18.60 29.72
CA LYS A 71 47.31 19.28 29.59
C LYS A 71 48.46 18.33 29.93
N GLY A 72 49.43 18.21 29.02
CA GLY A 72 50.58 17.30 29.17
C GLY A 72 50.27 15.81 28.97
N THR A 73 49.08 15.48 28.44
CA THR A 73 48.70 14.10 28.10
C THR A 73 48.63 13.92 26.59
N LYS A 74 48.85 12.69 26.13
CA LYS A 74 48.65 12.26 24.74
C LYS A 74 47.49 11.27 24.71
N TYR A 75 46.50 11.51 23.84
CA TYR A 75 45.47 10.51 23.57
C TYR A 75 46.06 9.43 22.67
N ILE A 76 45.82 8.18 23.03
CA ILE A 76 46.19 7.02 22.22
C ILE A 76 44.98 6.11 22.05
N SER A 77 44.89 5.47 20.89
CA SER A 77 43.79 4.55 20.55
C SER A 77 44.30 3.56 19.51
N GLY A 78 44.23 2.27 19.81
CA GLY A 78 44.84 1.28 18.94
C GLY A 78 44.64 -0.17 19.36
N GLU A 79 45.18 -1.05 18.52
CA GLU A 79 45.19 -2.50 18.72
C GLU A 79 46.07 -2.89 19.91
N VAL A 80 45.60 -3.83 20.72
CA VAL A 80 46.35 -4.36 21.87
C VAL A 80 47.21 -5.53 21.40
N LEU A 81 48.54 -5.34 21.37
CA LEU A 81 49.51 -6.39 20.98
C LEU A 81 49.92 -7.29 22.15
N CYS A 82 49.83 -6.77 23.36
CA CYS A 82 50.09 -7.50 24.60
C CYS A 82 49.27 -6.85 25.72
N SER A 83 48.67 -7.65 26.60
CA SER A 83 47.87 -7.16 27.72
C SER A 83 48.68 -6.98 29.00
N ASN A 84 49.85 -7.63 29.11
CA ASN A 84 50.77 -7.52 30.23
C ASN A 84 52.22 -7.82 29.82
N PRO A 85 53.08 -6.81 29.60
CA PRO A 85 52.82 -5.36 29.71
C PRO A 85 51.81 -4.88 28.66
N LEU A 86 51.05 -3.81 28.93
CA LEU A 86 50.10 -3.29 27.95
C LEU A 86 50.83 -2.60 26.80
N ILE A 87 50.80 -3.22 25.62
CA ILE A 87 51.40 -2.70 24.38
C ILE A 87 50.29 -2.35 23.40
N ILE A 88 50.27 -1.10 22.94
CA ILE A 88 49.27 -0.59 21.99
C ILE A 88 49.94 -0.18 20.69
N LYS A 89 49.44 -0.69 19.57
CA LYS A 89 49.78 -0.27 18.21
C LYS A 89 48.72 0.72 17.72
N GLN A 90 49.13 1.96 17.51
CA GLN A 90 48.28 3.01 16.96
C GLN A 90 48.61 3.23 15.49
N ASN A 91 47.57 3.32 14.67
CA ASN A 91 47.69 3.72 13.27
C ASN A 91 47.71 5.24 13.18
N ASP A 92 48.83 5.80 12.74
CA ASP A 92 48.95 7.20 12.37
C ASP A 92 48.88 7.33 10.83
N LEU A 93 48.76 8.54 10.28
CA LEU A 93 48.45 8.75 8.84
C LEU A 93 49.38 8.01 7.87
N PHE A 94 50.66 7.82 8.21
CA PHE A 94 51.66 7.21 7.33
C PHE A 94 52.58 6.22 8.06
N SER A 95 52.30 5.90 9.32
CA SER A 95 53.16 5.07 10.15
C SER A 95 52.41 4.42 11.31
N TYR A 96 53.10 3.53 12.03
CA TYR A 96 52.61 2.99 13.29
C TYR A 96 53.42 3.56 14.45
N SER A 97 52.71 4.04 15.47
CA SER A 97 53.30 4.34 16.78
C SER A 97 53.00 3.21 17.76
N TYR A 98 54.01 2.80 18.51
CA TYR A 98 53.88 1.76 19.53
C TYR A 98 54.03 2.37 20.92
N TYR A 99 53.15 1.98 21.85
CA TYR A 99 53.13 2.52 23.20
C TYR A 99 53.26 1.43 24.24
N TRP A 100 54.22 1.60 25.15
CA TRP A 100 54.35 0.80 26.36
C TRP A 100 53.60 1.51 27.49
N VAL A 101 52.42 1.01 27.84
CA VAL A 101 51.51 1.69 28.77
C VAL A 101 51.63 1.11 30.17
N THR A 102 52.04 1.96 31.12
CA THR A 102 52.02 1.64 32.55
C THR A 102 50.70 2.11 33.19
N ASN A 103 50.29 1.49 34.30
CA ASN A 103 49.01 1.79 34.97
C ASN A 103 47.76 1.51 34.09
N ALA A 104 47.80 0.43 33.32
CA ALA A 104 46.80 0.05 32.31
C ALA A 104 45.32 0.10 32.75
N LYS A 105 45.02 -0.08 34.04
CA LYS A 105 43.66 0.02 34.61
C LYS A 105 42.97 1.38 34.40
N GLU A 106 43.74 2.42 34.09
CA GLU A 106 43.22 3.76 33.79
C GLU A 106 42.88 3.95 32.30
N MET A 107 43.13 2.96 31.45
CA MET A 107 42.68 2.91 30.07
C MET A 107 41.28 2.29 29.98
N ASP A 108 40.58 2.59 28.89
CA ASP A 108 39.40 1.83 28.49
C ASP A 108 39.87 0.71 27.55
N ASN A 109 39.72 -0.54 28.00
CA ASN A 109 40.24 -1.72 27.32
C ASN A 109 39.08 -2.64 26.89
N LEU A 110 39.00 -2.93 25.60
CA LEU A 110 38.00 -3.75 24.93
C LEU A 110 38.71 -4.94 24.26
N LEU A 111 39.08 -5.95 25.04
CA LEU A 111 39.73 -7.23 24.64
C LEU A 111 40.94 -7.13 23.69
N PHE A 112 40.75 -6.65 22.47
CA PHE A 112 41.77 -6.46 21.42
C PHE A 112 42.06 -4.99 21.09
N TYR A 113 41.37 -4.05 21.74
CA TYR A 113 41.48 -2.62 21.45
C TYR A 113 41.52 -1.80 22.74
N ALA A 114 42.43 -0.84 22.83
CA ALA A 114 42.55 0.03 24.00
C ALA A 114 42.63 1.48 23.58
N MET A 115 42.00 2.35 24.37
CA MET A 115 42.02 3.79 24.16
C MET A 115 42.06 4.56 25.47
N GLY A 116 42.63 5.77 25.44
CA GLY A 116 42.73 6.62 26.62
C GLY A 116 43.86 7.63 26.53
N TYR A 117 44.14 8.28 27.66
CA TYR A 117 45.19 9.29 27.76
C TYR A 117 46.39 8.74 28.52
N ILE A 118 47.59 9.00 28.01
CA ILE A 118 48.86 8.73 28.68
C ILE A 118 49.59 10.03 28.99
N VAL A 119 50.39 10.05 30.05
CA VAL A 119 51.44 11.05 30.27
C VAL A 119 52.74 10.43 29.74
N PRO A 120 53.33 10.94 28.64
CA PRO A 120 54.59 10.43 28.12
C PRO A 120 55.70 10.59 29.17
N THR A 121 56.54 9.57 29.36
CA THR A 121 57.65 9.63 30.32
C THR A 121 58.94 10.18 29.71
N GLY A 122 58.99 10.28 28.37
CA GLY A 122 60.21 10.59 27.61
C GLY A 122 61.14 9.39 27.42
N LYS A 123 60.79 8.22 27.97
CA LYS A 123 61.56 6.98 27.83
C LYS A 123 61.00 6.10 26.72
N TYR A 124 61.84 5.19 26.23
CA TYR A 124 61.50 4.18 25.24
C TYR A 124 61.78 2.79 25.81
N ARG A 125 61.00 1.80 25.39
CA ARG A 125 61.18 0.38 25.74
C ARG A 125 61.03 -0.49 24.50
N THR A 126 61.62 -1.66 24.49
CA THR A 126 61.55 -2.59 23.35
C THR A 126 60.62 -3.76 23.68
N TYR A 127 59.71 -4.08 22.75
CA TYR A 127 58.86 -5.28 22.80
C TYR A 127 58.98 -6.04 21.48
N ASN A 128 59.50 -7.27 21.50
CA ASN A 128 59.72 -8.09 20.30
C ASN A 128 60.46 -7.35 19.16
N GLY A 129 61.51 -6.59 19.49
CA GLY A 129 62.27 -5.78 18.52
C GLY A 129 61.61 -4.45 18.14
N ILE A 130 60.42 -4.14 18.65
CA ILE A 130 59.69 -2.90 18.37
C ILE A 130 59.95 -1.86 19.45
N THR A 131 60.42 -0.68 19.05
CA THR A 131 60.59 0.48 19.94
C THR A 131 59.23 1.10 20.28
N CYS A 132 58.90 1.10 21.56
CA CYS A 132 57.66 1.62 22.13
C CYS A 132 57.93 2.88 22.96
N VAL A 133 57.12 3.93 22.78
CA VAL A 133 57.11 5.11 23.66
C VAL A 133 56.51 4.71 25.00
N GLU A 134 57.22 4.95 26.11
CA GLU A 134 56.68 4.68 27.44
C GLU A 134 55.74 5.82 27.88
N GLY A 135 54.55 5.45 28.35
CA GLY A 135 53.55 6.37 28.88
C GLY A 135 52.83 5.81 30.09
N LYS A 136 52.49 6.68 31.05
CA LYS A 136 51.64 6.31 32.20
C LYS A 136 50.19 6.66 31.92
N ALA A 137 49.30 5.67 31.91
CA ALA A 137 47.88 5.88 31.70
C ALA A 137 47.27 6.77 32.80
N LYS A 138 46.39 7.68 32.36
CA LYS A 138 45.69 8.67 33.18
C LYS A 138 44.24 8.78 32.73
N ARG A 139 43.31 8.35 33.58
CA ARG A 139 41.88 8.44 33.30
C ARG A 139 41.43 9.89 33.38
N ILE A 140 40.79 10.36 32.30
CA ILE A 140 40.19 11.69 32.23
C ILE A 140 38.68 11.53 32.11
N LYS A 141 37.94 11.97 33.13
CA LYS A 141 36.47 11.90 33.13
C LYS A 141 35.89 12.94 32.16
N ILE A 142 35.39 12.49 31.02
CA ILE A 142 34.70 13.32 30.03
C ILE A 142 33.20 13.38 30.37
N THR A 143 32.71 14.55 30.77
CA THR A 143 31.30 14.79 31.15
C THR A 143 30.58 15.74 30.20
N SER A 144 31.32 16.56 29.46
CA SER A 144 30.81 17.54 28.49
C SER A 144 29.90 16.91 27.43
N THR A 145 30.23 15.72 26.93
CA THR A 145 29.42 14.97 25.97
C THR A 145 28.07 14.53 26.55
N SER A 146 28.05 14.03 27.79
CA SER A 146 26.81 13.65 28.48
C SER A 146 25.91 14.86 28.74
N ILE A 147 26.49 15.99 29.14
CA ILE A 147 25.76 17.25 29.31
C ILE A 147 25.21 17.75 27.97
N GLN A 148 25.95 17.61 26.86
CA GLN A 148 25.47 17.96 25.53
C GLN A 148 24.22 17.15 25.14
N LYS A 149 24.23 15.83 25.35
CA LYS A 149 23.04 14.98 25.10
C LYS A 149 21.81 15.47 25.87
N LYS A 150 21.99 15.94 27.12
CA LYS A 150 20.90 16.54 27.92
C LYS A 150 20.40 17.86 27.32
N ILE A 151 21.30 18.72 26.83
CA ILE A 151 20.95 19.96 26.13
C ILE A 151 20.13 19.65 24.88
N ASP A 152 20.55 18.68 24.07
CA ASP A 152 19.87 18.29 22.83
C ASP A 152 18.45 17.78 23.09
N SER A 153 18.30 16.93 24.11
CA SER A 153 17.00 16.45 24.59
C SER A 153 16.08 17.60 25.02
N LYS A 154 16.60 18.55 25.81
CA LYS A 154 15.84 19.75 26.25
C LYS A 154 15.49 20.68 25.08
N ASN A 155 16.38 20.84 24.10
CA ASN A 155 16.10 21.63 22.89
C ASN A 155 14.99 20.98 22.05
N LYS A 156 15.00 19.65 21.90
CA LYS A 156 13.91 18.90 21.24
C LYS A 156 12.57 19.14 21.96
N GLN A 157 12.57 19.08 23.29
CA GLN A 157 11.40 19.38 24.11
C GLN A 157 10.91 20.83 23.95
N LEU A 158 11.83 21.80 23.94
CA LEU A 158 11.52 23.22 23.74
C LEU A 158 10.84 23.46 22.38
N LYS A 159 11.34 22.82 21.31
CA LYS A 159 10.78 22.91 19.96
C LYS A 159 9.34 22.39 19.93
N ILE A 160 9.04 21.30 20.64
CA ILE A 160 7.68 20.77 20.76
C ILE A 160 6.74 21.80 21.41
N TYR A 161 7.15 22.41 22.52
CA TYR A 161 6.33 23.44 23.18
C TYR A 161 6.10 24.66 22.28
N GLN A 162 7.13 25.14 21.60
CA GLN A 162 7.00 26.30 20.69
C GLN A 162 6.07 25.99 19.51
N ASN A 163 6.18 24.81 18.91
CA ASN A 163 5.31 24.40 17.81
C ASN A 163 3.84 24.27 18.24
N SER A 164 3.58 23.76 19.45
CA SER A 164 2.20 23.65 19.96
C SER A 164 1.46 24.99 20.05
N LEU A 165 2.18 26.11 20.23
CA LEU A 165 1.61 27.47 20.24
C LEU A 165 1.42 28.08 18.83
N LYS A 166 2.14 27.55 17.83
CA LYS A 166 2.03 27.94 16.41
C LYS A 166 0.94 27.16 15.66
N GLU A 167 0.27 26.24 16.33
CA GLU A 167 -0.78 25.41 15.75
C GLU A 167 -1.84 26.24 15.00
N LYS A 168 -2.34 25.62 13.93
CA LYS A 168 -3.46 26.10 13.14
C LYS A 168 -4.30 24.90 12.73
N VAL A 169 -5.57 24.90 13.13
CA VAL A 169 -6.59 23.98 12.63
C VAL A 169 -7.15 24.52 11.32
N VAL A 170 -7.18 23.68 10.29
CA VAL A 170 -7.79 23.98 8.99
C VAL A 170 -8.93 23.01 8.73
N ILE A 171 -10.08 23.54 8.35
CA ILE A 171 -11.28 22.76 8.05
C ILE A 171 -11.93 23.31 6.79
N LYS A 172 -12.28 22.41 5.86
CA LYS A 172 -12.96 22.76 4.60
C LYS A 172 -14.47 22.53 4.71
N ASN A 173 -15.23 23.27 3.91
CA ASN A 173 -16.67 23.05 3.74
C ASN A 173 -16.94 21.62 3.27
N GLN A 174 -18.00 21.01 3.76
CA GLN A 174 -18.33 19.62 3.50
C GLN A 174 -19.83 19.46 3.21
N VAL A 175 -20.14 18.50 2.34
CA VAL A 175 -21.50 18.15 1.96
C VAL A 175 -21.78 16.73 2.45
N PHE A 176 -22.92 16.53 3.10
CA PHE A 176 -23.36 15.23 3.59
C PHE A 176 -24.80 14.97 3.16
N ALA A 177 -25.11 13.70 2.91
CA ALA A 177 -26.51 13.29 2.79
C ALA A 177 -27.17 13.21 4.17
N VAL A 178 -28.50 13.37 4.22
CA VAL A 178 -29.27 13.18 5.44
C VAL A 178 -29.05 11.77 6.02
N GLY A 179 -28.87 11.69 7.33
CA GLY A 179 -28.56 10.45 8.05
C GLY A 179 -27.08 10.07 8.05
N ALA A 180 -26.24 10.74 7.25
CA ALA A 180 -24.81 10.42 7.20
C ALA A 180 -24.13 10.64 8.56
N LYS A 181 -23.30 9.67 8.96
CA LYS A 181 -22.49 9.69 10.17
C LYS A 181 -21.01 9.63 9.79
N LYS A 182 -20.36 10.79 9.61
CA LYS A 182 -18.97 10.87 9.12
C LYS A 182 -18.10 11.73 10.01
N LYS A 183 -16.83 11.36 10.18
CA LYS A 183 -15.85 12.20 10.88
C LYS A 183 -15.52 13.41 10.00
N VAL A 184 -15.53 14.60 10.58
CA VAL A 184 -15.21 15.82 9.85
C VAL A 184 -13.75 15.79 9.41
N LYS A 185 -13.48 16.11 8.13
CA LYS A 185 -12.10 16.22 7.64
C LYS A 185 -11.50 17.55 8.07
N TYR A 186 -10.37 17.50 8.78
CA TYR A 186 -9.59 18.67 9.21
C TYR A 186 -8.10 18.32 9.24
N SER A 187 -7.23 19.32 9.19
CA SER A 187 -5.78 19.16 9.33
C SER A 187 -5.19 20.12 10.36
N TRP A 188 -4.01 19.76 10.88
CA TRP A 188 -3.21 20.60 11.75
C TRP A 188 -1.86 20.88 11.13
N THR A 189 -1.37 22.12 11.23
CA THR A 189 0.01 22.44 10.86
C THR A 189 1.04 22.02 11.93
N TYR A 190 0.66 22.05 13.20
CA TYR A 190 1.49 21.65 14.36
C TYR A 190 0.69 20.92 15.43
N GLY A 191 -0.23 20.04 15.02
CA GLY A 191 -1.04 19.23 15.93
C GLY A 191 -0.14 18.33 16.77
N GLY A 192 -0.34 18.30 18.09
CA GLY A 192 0.54 17.55 18.99
C GLY A 192 -0.18 17.05 20.25
N LYS A 193 0.60 16.38 21.12
CA LYS A 193 0.18 15.69 22.36
C LYS A 193 -0.71 16.51 23.32
N TYR A 194 -0.68 17.85 23.24
CA TYR A 194 -1.31 18.77 24.19
C TYR A 194 -2.56 19.47 23.64
N ASN A 195 -3.00 19.13 22.42
CA ASN A 195 -4.02 19.88 21.70
C ASN A 195 -5.30 19.04 21.58
N SER A 196 -6.43 19.63 21.98
CA SER A 196 -7.75 19.07 21.70
C SER A 196 -8.65 20.11 21.04
N ILE A 197 -9.67 19.64 20.33
CA ILE A 197 -10.64 20.51 19.65
C ILE A 197 -11.96 20.42 20.41
N LYS A 198 -12.48 21.57 20.81
CA LYS A 198 -13.88 21.73 21.19
C LYS A 198 -14.69 22.03 19.95
N TRP A 199 -15.62 21.13 19.64
CA TRP A 199 -16.51 21.23 18.49
C TRP A 199 -17.86 21.82 18.90
N THR A 200 -18.42 22.69 18.06
CA THR A 200 -19.78 23.20 18.22
C THR A 200 -20.48 23.34 16.88
N SER A 201 -21.79 23.10 16.84
CA SER A 201 -22.65 23.35 15.67
C SER A 201 -23.54 24.56 15.94
N SER A 202 -23.66 25.47 14.98
CA SER A 202 -24.54 26.63 15.06
C SER A 202 -26.02 26.23 14.98
N ASN A 203 -26.33 25.16 14.25
CA ASN A 203 -27.66 24.59 14.16
C ASN A 203 -27.62 23.06 14.27
N LYS A 204 -27.97 22.55 15.46
CA LYS A 204 -28.01 21.12 15.79
C LYS A 204 -29.20 20.36 15.19
N THR A 205 -30.21 21.05 14.64
CA THR A 205 -31.32 20.40 13.94
C THR A 205 -30.93 20.00 12.51
N VAL A 206 -29.98 20.73 11.91
CA VAL A 206 -29.39 20.41 10.59
C VAL A 206 -28.28 19.37 10.73
N ALA A 207 -27.28 19.61 11.59
CA ALA A 207 -26.25 18.62 11.89
C ALA A 207 -25.67 18.79 13.30
N THR A 208 -25.38 17.68 13.96
CA THR A 208 -24.67 17.65 15.24
C THR A 208 -23.23 17.19 15.06
N ILE A 209 -22.35 17.58 15.97
CA ILE A 209 -20.97 17.11 16.03
C ILE A 209 -20.63 16.72 17.47
N ASP A 210 -19.93 15.61 17.66
CA ASP A 210 -19.50 15.13 18.97
C ASP A 210 -18.08 15.59 19.35
N LYS A 211 -17.60 15.20 20.53
CA LYS A 211 -16.26 15.52 21.04
C LYS A 211 -15.11 14.99 20.18
N THR A 212 -15.35 13.94 19.40
CA THR A 212 -14.36 13.30 18.52
C THR A 212 -14.34 13.90 17.12
N GLY A 213 -15.27 14.81 16.82
CA GLY A 213 -15.45 15.40 15.50
C GLY A 213 -16.35 14.57 14.58
N LYS A 214 -17.13 13.61 15.11
CA LYS A 214 -18.11 12.86 14.31
C LYS A 214 -19.36 13.69 14.08
N ILE A 215 -19.68 13.94 12.82
CA ILE A 215 -20.88 14.63 12.38
C ILE A 215 -22.02 13.63 12.20
N VAL A 216 -23.22 14.00 12.64
CA VAL A 216 -24.49 13.36 12.27
C VAL A 216 -25.32 14.38 11.52
N ALA A 217 -25.52 14.17 10.22
CA ALA A 217 -26.37 14.98 9.37
C ALA A 217 -27.84 14.57 9.59
N LYS A 218 -28.69 15.52 9.99
CA LYS A 218 -30.06 15.23 10.45
C LYS A 218 -31.14 15.71 9.50
N LYS A 219 -31.04 16.96 9.04
CA LYS A 219 -32.05 17.60 8.19
C LYS A 219 -31.36 18.40 7.10
N THR A 220 -31.98 18.46 5.92
CA THR A 220 -31.55 19.30 4.81
C THR A 220 -31.37 20.75 5.25
N GLY A 221 -30.32 21.40 4.76
CA GLY A 221 -29.98 22.78 5.10
C GLY A 221 -28.49 22.99 5.27
N LYS A 222 -28.11 24.20 5.70
CA LYS A 222 -26.72 24.58 5.97
C LYS A 222 -26.54 24.88 7.45
N THR A 223 -25.44 24.44 8.04
CA THR A 223 -25.04 24.77 9.42
C THR A 223 -23.55 25.01 9.48
N THR A 224 -23.10 25.81 10.45
CA THR A 224 -21.68 26.09 10.63
C THR A 224 -21.14 25.28 11.79
N ILE A 225 -20.09 24.52 11.53
CA ILE A 225 -19.30 23.85 12.57
C ILE A 225 -18.12 24.73 12.93
N THR A 226 -17.92 24.94 14.23
CA THR A 226 -16.75 25.65 14.77
C THR A 226 -15.84 24.66 15.47
N ALA A 227 -14.57 24.68 15.11
CA ALA A 227 -13.49 23.94 15.75
C ALA A 227 -12.66 24.92 16.58
N LYS A 228 -12.66 24.79 17.91
CA LYS A 228 -11.89 25.65 18.81
C LYS A 228 -10.79 24.86 19.51
N SER A 229 -9.55 25.28 19.35
CA SER A 229 -8.41 24.70 20.06
C SER A 229 -8.52 24.99 21.56
N THR A 230 -8.42 23.96 22.39
CA THR A 230 -8.42 24.13 23.86
C THR A 230 -7.12 24.73 24.37
N LEU A 231 -6.03 24.57 23.61
CA LEU A 231 -4.71 25.08 24.01
C LEU A 231 -4.57 26.56 23.69
N SER A 232 -4.76 26.94 22.42
CA SER A 232 -4.52 28.32 21.95
C SER A 232 -5.74 29.23 22.05
N GLY A 233 -6.94 28.64 22.17
CA GLY A 233 -8.22 29.35 22.10
C GLY A 233 -8.63 29.77 20.68
N LYS A 234 -7.77 29.58 19.68
CA LYS A 234 -8.08 29.90 18.28
C LYS A 234 -9.22 29.03 17.77
N SER A 235 -10.06 29.60 16.92
CA SER A 235 -11.17 28.90 16.29
C SER A 235 -11.13 29.02 14.78
N THR A 236 -11.56 27.95 14.11
CA THR A 236 -11.86 27.94 12.67
C THR A 236 -13.28 27.43 12.45
N LYS A 237 -13.86 27.75 11.30
CA LYS A 237 -15.25 27.42 10.96
C LYS A 237 -15.32 26.74 9.60
N CYS A 238 -16.26 25.82 9.44
CA CYS A 238 -16.69 25.34 8.13
C CYS A 238 -18.20 25.32 8.01
N THR A 239 -18.67 25.41 6.78
CA THR A 239 -20.08 25.19 6.43
C THR A 239 -20.29 23.72 6.11
N ILE A 240 -21.25 23.13 6.79
CA ILE A 240 -21.80 21.82 6.51
C ILE A 240 -23.11 22.01 5.75
N THR A 241 -23.17 21.48 4.54
CA THR A 241 -24.41 21.41 3.76
C THR A 241 -24.96 20.00 3.84
N VAL A 242 -26.16 19.85 4.35
CA VAL A 242 -26.91 18.60 4.35
C VAL A 242 -27.89 18.65 3.19
N THR A 243 -27.82 17.67 2.30
CA THR A 243 -28.65 17.60 1.09
C THR A 243 -29.26 16.21 0.93
N ASN A 244 -30.40 16.13 0.26
CA ASN A 244 -30.95 14.86 -0.22
C ASN A 244 -30.74 14.69 -1.72
N LYS A 245 -30.05 15.61 -2.38
CA LYS A 245 -29.85 15.53 -3.84
C LYS A 245 -28.67 14.61 -4.18
N ILE A 246 -28.90 13.72 -5.12
CA ILE A 246 -27.91 12.94 -5.85
C ILE A 246 -27.13 13.91 -6.74
N LYS A 247 -25.82 13.72 -6.79
CA LYS A 247 -24.89 14.50 -7.61
C LYS A 247 -24.31 13.68 -8.75
N ASP A 248 -24.03 12.41 -8.47
CA ASP A 248 -23.45 11.48 -9.42
C ASP A 248 -24.39 10.27 -9.50
N LEU A 249 -24.72 9.82 -10.71
CA LEU A 249 -25.65 8.73 -11.01
C LEU A 249 -25.12 8.00 -12.24
N GLU A 250 -24.93 6.69 -12.12
CA GLU A 250 -24.35 5.86 -13.19
C GLU A 250 -24.84 4.41 -13.07
N PHE A 251 -25.05 3.73 -14.19
CA PHE A 251 -25.15 2.27 -14.19
C PHE A 251 -23.76 1.65 -13.94
N GLU A 252 -23.73 0.44 -13.39
CA GLU A 252 -22.47 -0.27 -13.15
C GLU A 252 -21.75 -0.62 -14.45
N GLU A 253 -22.50 -1.03 -15.47
CA GLU A 253 -22.00 -1.29 -16.83
C GLU A 253 -22.65 -0.33 -17.84
N TYR A 254 -21.93 -0.05 -18.94
CA TYR A 254 -22.43 0.76 -20.06
C TYR A 254 -23.43 -0.02 -20.94
N PHE A 255 -23.17 -1.32 -21.13
CA PHE A 255 -24.03 -2.26 -21.81
C PHE A 255 -24.20 -3.55 -20.99
N TYR A 256 -25.33 -4.23 -21.17
CA TYR A 256 -25.63 -5.52 -20.55
C TYR A 256 -26.09 -6.50 -21.63
N ASN A 257 -25.36 -7.60 -21.79
CA ASN A 257 -25.74 -8.71 -22.67
C ASN A 257 -26.46 -9.77 -21.83
N ILE A 258 -27.69 -10.10 -22.19
CA ILE A 258 -28.54 -11.05 -21.46
C ILE A 258 -28.97 -12.17 -22.40
N TYR A 259 -28.59 -13.39 -22.07
CA TYR A 259 -29.04 -14.59 -22.76
C TYR A 259 -30.35 -15.08 -22.13
N THR A 260 -31.41 -15.18 -22.93
CA THR A 260 -32.77 -15.53 -22.46
C THR A 260 -32.80 -16.91 -21.83
N GLY A 261 -32.02 -17.86 -22.35
CA GLY A 261 -31.86 -19.20 -21.79
C GLY A 261 -31.29 -19.25 -20.37
N GLN A 262 -30.66 -18.16 -19.90
CA GLN A 262 -30.14 -18.04 -18.53
C GLN A 262 -31.09 -17.29 -17.59
N LEU A 263 -32.16 -16.72 -18.12
CA LEU A 263 -33.15 -16.06 -17.28
C LEU A 263 -33.95 -17.12 -16.50
N PRO A 264 -34.29 -16.85 -15.22
CA PRO A 264 -35.21 -17.71 -14.48
C PRO A 264 -36.59 -17.70 -15.16
N ASP A 265 -37.47 -18.66 -14.84
CA ASP A 265 -38.85 -18.75 -15.37
C ASP A 265 -39.63 -17.42 -15.33
N SER A 266 -39.32 -16.57 -14.36
CA SER A 266 -39.90 -15.23 -14.22
C SER A 266 -39.48 -14.21 -15.30
N GLN A 267 -38.52 -14.57 -16.16
CA GLN A 267 -37.91 -13.76 -17.21
C GLN A 267 -37.30 -12.45 -16.71
N LYS A 268 -36.87 -12.42 -15.44
CA LYS A 268 -36.37 -11.21 -14.76
C LYS A 268 -34.88 -11.27 -14.52
N THR A 269 -34.23 -10.13 -14.69
CA THR A 269 -32.85 -9.91 -14.24
C THR A 269 -32.70 -8.53 -13.59
N THR A 270 -31.52 -8.24 -13.07
CA THR A 270 -31.24 -6.99 -12.36
C THR A 270 -30.03 -6.25 -12.90
N LEU A 271 -30.19 -4.95 -13.11
CA LEU A 271 -29.13 -3.99 -13.40
C LEU A 271 -28.76 -3.24 -12.12
N LYS A 272 -27.49 -2.87 -11.98
CA LYS A 272 -27.01 -2.12 -10.82
C LYS A 272 -26.80 -0.65 -11.17
N LEU A 273 -27.36 0.22 -10.36
CA LEU A 273 -27.35 1.68 -10.50
C LEU A 273 -26.67 2.29 -9.26
N LYS A 274 -25.50 2.88 -9.47
CA LYS A 274 -24.69 3.55 -8.44
C LYS A 274 -25.06 5.03 -8.39
N TYR A 275 -25.06 5.59 -7.18
CA TYR A 275 -25.27 7.02 -6.99
C TYR A 275 -24.58 7.56 -5.75
N SER A 276 -24.20 8.84 -5.83
CA SER A 276 -23.55 9.57 -4.76
C SER A 276 -24.33 10.86 -4.46
N PRO A 277 -24.65 11.13 -3.19
CA PRO A 277 -24.42 10.30 -2.01
C PRO A 277 -25.34 9.05 -1.94
N SER A 278 -24.79 7.89 -1.54
CA SER A 278 -25.49 6.59 -1.54
C SER A 278 -26.65 6.45 -0.55
N ASN A 279 -26.74 7.34 0.44
CA ASN A 279 -27.85 7.42 1.40
C ASN A 279 -28.83 8.55 1.07
N SER A 280 -28.87 8.96 -0.19
CA SER A 280 -29.87 9.89 -0.69
C SER A 280 -31.30 9.36 -0.49
N LEU A 281 -32.25 10.28 -0.25
CA LEU A 281 -33.69 10.01 -0.23
C LEU A 281 -34.40 10.57 -1.46
N GLU A 282 -33.63 10.99 -2.46
CA GLU A 282 -34.16 11.47 -3.73
C GLU A 282 -34.75 10.32 -4.55
N ASN A 283 -35.91 10.59 -5.16
CA ASN A 283 -36.55 9.63 -6.06
C ASN A 283 -35.78 9.56 -7.38
N ILE A 284 -35.56 8.32 -7.84
CA ILE A 284 -35.07 7.99 -9.17
C ILE A 284 -36.21 7.31 -9.93
N THR A 285 -36.50 7.82 -11.12
CA THR A 285 -37.42 7.18 -12.08
C THR A 285 -36.57 6.44 -13.10
N VAL A 286 -36.96 5.21 -13.42
CA VAL A 286 -36.27 4.37 -14.41
C VAL A 286 -37.26 4.01 -15.51
N THR A 287 -36.83 4.10 -16.76
CA THR A 287 -37.66 3.86 -17.95
C THR A 287 -36.90 3.01 -18.97
N SER A 288 -37.64 2.23 -19.74
CA SER A 288 -37.14 1.54 -20.94
C SER A 288 -37.54 2.33 -22.18
N SER A 289 -36.67 2.41 -23.19
CA SER A 289 -37.02 3.00 -24.49
C SER A 289 -37.90 2.09 -25.33
N ASN A 290 -37.87 0.77 -25.08
CA ASN A 290 -38.69 -0.22 -25.78
C ASN A 290 -39.17 -1.31 -24.80
N THR A 291 -40.46 -1.25 -24.42
CA THR A 291 -41.05 -2.18 -23.45
C THR A 291 -41.40 -3.55 -24.04
N ASP A 292 -41.42 -3.69 -25.36
CA ASP A 292 -41.63 -4.98 -26.04
C ASP A 292 -40.37 -5.86 -25.92
N VAL A 293 -39.20 -5.21 -25.76
CA VAL A 293 -37.91 -5.86 -25.44
C VAL A 293 -37.82 -6.11 -23.93
N ALA A 294 -37.83 -5.04 -23.12
CA ALA A 294 -37.78 -5.18 -21.67
C ALA A 294 -38.59 -4.12 -20.92
N GLU A 295 -39.38 -4.58 -19.96
CA GLU A 295 -40.15 -3.73 -19.06
C GLU A 295 -39.43 -3.50 -17.72
N ILE A 296 -39.58 -2.30 -17.16
CA ILE A 296 -39.13 -2.00 -15.80
C ILE A 296 -40.13 -2.61 -14.81
N VAL A 297 -39.70 -3.63 -14.07
CA VAL A 297 -40.53 -4.27 -13.04
C VAL A 297 -40.48 -3.48 -11.75
N SER A 298 -39.27 -3.11 -11.31
CA SER A 298 -39.11 -2.37 -10.06
C SER A 298 -37.75 -1.68 -9.96
N TYR A 299 -37.67 -0.65 -9.11
CA TYR A 299 -36.42 -0.06 -8.67
C TYR A 299 -36.37 -0.02 -7.14
N LYS A 300 -35.32 -0.58 -6.53
CA LYS A 300 -35.12 -0.53 -5.09
C LYS A 300 -33.64 -0.39 -4.73
N LYS A 301 -33.28 0.75 -4.14
CA LYS A 301 -31.95 1.03 -3.57
C LYS A 301 -30.78 0.71 -4.52
N GLY A 302 -30.85 1.20 -5.76
CA GLY A 302 -29.77 0.98 -6.74
C GLY A 302 -29.86 -0.34 -7.50
N ILE A 303 -30.92 -1.13 -7.30
CA ILE A 303 -31.19 -2.32 -8.09
C ILE A 303 -32.40 -2.03 -8.97
N VAL A 304 -32.20 -2.12 -10.29
CA VAL A 304 -33.26 -2.04 -11.30
C VAL A 304 -33.59 -3.46 -11.71
N THR A 305 -34.82 -3.91 -11.49
CA THR A 305 -35.30 -5.19 -12.02
C THR A 305 -36.00 -4.94 -13.34
N ILE A 306 -35.53 -5.62 -14.38
CA ILE A 306 -36.17 -5.63 -15.69
C ILE A 306 -36.73 -7.02 -15.98
N LYS A 307 -37.74 -7.10 -16.83
CA LYS A 307 -38.27 -8.37 -17.33
C LYS A 307 -38.23 -8.35 -18.86
N PHE A 308 -37.70 -9.42 -19.42
CA PHE A 308 -37.73 -9.68 -20.86
C PHE A 308 -39.17 -9.97 -21.31
N ASN A 309 -39.61 -9.33 -22.40
CA ASN A 309 -40.97 -9.47 -22.92
C ASN A 309 -41.06 -10.22 -24.25
N GLY A 310 -39.94 -10.76 -24.75
CA GLY A 310 -39.92 -11.71 -25.87
C GLY A 310 -39.30 -11.19 -27.17
N SER A 311 -39.01 -9.89 -27.28
CA SER A 311 -38.33 -9.33 -28.46
C SER A 311 -36.81 -9.36 -28.30
N LEU A 312 -36.13 -10.17 -29.11
CA LEU A 312 -34.67 -10.29 -29.19
C LEU A 312 -34.06 -9.08 -29.93
N ASP A 313 -34.00 -7.96 -29.24
CA ASP A 313 -33.46 -6.69 -29.75
C ASP A 313 -32.78 -5.93 -28.60
N GLU A 314 -32.20 -4.77 -28.90
CA GLU A 314 -31.64 -3.86 -27.90
C GLU A 314 -32.69 -2.91 -27.32
N THR A 315 -32.47 -2.48 -26.08
CA THR A 315 -33.23 -1.36 -25.49
C THR A 315 -32.38 -0.52 -24.56
N THR A 316 -32.71 0.78 -24.46
CA THR A 316 -32.02 1.70 -23.55
C THR A 316 -32.77 1.83 -22.25
N ILE A 317 -32.11 1.51 -21.14
CA ILE A 317 -32.63 1.75 -19.80
C ILE A 317 -32.08 3.08 -19.29
N SER A 318 -32.97 4.03 -19.03
CA SER A 318 -32.63 5.37 -18.55
C SER A 318 -33.04 5.56 -17.10
N ALA A 319 -32.20 6.21 -16.30
CA ALA A 319 -32.50 6.60 -14.93
C ALA A 319 -32.41 8.12 -14.77
N LYS A 320 -33.41 8.73 -14.14
CA LYS A 320 -33.50 10.18 -13.90
C LYS A 320 -33.89 10.48 -12.45
N THR A 321 -33.11 11.32 -11.81
CA THR A 321 -33.40 11.85 -10.46
C THR A 321 -34.42 12.98 -10.52
N SER A 322 -35.15 13.21 -9.42
CA SER A 322 -36.09 14.34 -9.32
C SER A 322 -35.44 15.73 -9.49
N SER A 323 -34.13 15.84 -9.28
CA SER A 323 -33.32 17.04 -9.46
C SER A 323 -32.76 17.19 -10.88
N GLY A 324 -32.98 16.21 -11.75
CA GLY A 324 -32.68 16.28 -13.17
C GLY A 324 -31.37 15.61 -13.61
N VAL A 325 -30.60 15.01 -12.69
CA VAL A 325 -29.43 14.18 -13.05
C VAL A 325 -29.91 12.91 -13.75
N THR A 326 -29.30 12.57 -14.89
CA THR A 326 -29.67 11.44 -15.75
C THR A 326 -28.49 10.53 -16.07
N THR A 327 -28.76 9.26 -16.34
CA THR A 327 -27.82 8.28 -16.91
C THR A 327 -28.60 7.24 -17.72
N SER A 328 -27.92 6.47 -18.56
CA SER A 328 -28.49 5.38 -19.34
C SER A 328 -27.48 4.25 -19.56
N CYS A 329 -27.99 3.04 -19.79
CA CYS A 329 -27.23 1.90 -20.30
C CYS A 329 -28.02 1.22 -21.43
N THR A 330 -27.33 0.50 -22.30
CA THR A 330 -27.97 -0.35 -23.33
C THR A 330 -28.08 -1.78 -22.83
N VAL A 331 -29.16 -2.47 -23.20
CA VAL A 331 -29.41 -3.86 -22.83
C VAL A 331 -29.72 -4.64 -24.09
N TYR A 332 -28.97 -5.71 -24.33
CA TYR A 332 -29.11 -6.63 -25.46
C TYR A 332 -29.68 -7.97 -24.98
N PHE A 333 -30.67 -8.51 -25.70
CA PHE A 333 -31.21 -9.84 -25.45
C PHE A 333 -30.88 -10.80 -26.59
N PHE A 334 -30.33 -11.96 -26.24
CA PHE A 334 -29.94 -13.02 -27.18
C PHE A 334 -30.68 -14.32 -26.83
N ASP A 335 -31.14 -15.08 -27.83
CA ASP A 335 -31.91 -16.30 -27.58
C ASP A 335 -31.01 -17.48 -27.23
N GLU A 336 -29.92 -17.60 -27.97
CA GLU A 336 -29.05 -18.76 -27.91
C GLU A 336 -27.71 -18.41 -27.33
N LEU A 337 -27.31 -19.29 -26.42
CA LEU A 337 -25.93 -19.46 -26.02
C LEU A 337 -25.17 -20.00 -27.25
N ALA A 338 -23.90 -19.66 -27.38
CA ALA A 338 -23.06 -20.31 -28.38
C ALA A 338 -23.24 -21.83 -28.32
N GLU A 339 -23.29 -22.46 -29.49
CA GLU A 339 -23.41 -23.91 -29.64
C GLU A 339 -22.07 -24.57 -29.89
N ASP A 340 -21.10 -23.85 -30.47
CA ASP A 340 -19.77 -24.39 -30.76
C ASP A 340 -18.66 -23.34 -30.73
N ILE A 341 -17.41 -23.81 -30.60
CA ILE A 341 -16.19 -23.01 -30.70
C ILE A 341 -15.26 -23.65 -31.73
N TYR A 342 -14.83 -22.87 -32.72
CA TYR A 342 -13.94 -23.31 -33.78
C TYR A 342 -12.61 -22.55 -33.71
N PHE A 343 -11.50 -23.27 -33.83
CA PHE A 343 -10.23 -22.66 -34.18
C PHE A 343 -10.08 -22.66 -35.70
N GLU A 344 -9.44 -21.64 -36.27
CA GLU A 344 -9.11 -21.65 -37.71
C GLU A 344 -8.24 -22.86 -38.05
N ASP A 345 -7.29 -23.18 -37.16
CA ASP A 345 -6.44 -24.36 -37.23
C ASP A 345 -6.57 -25.22 -35.96
N ASP A 346 -6.90 -26.50 -36.11
CA ASP A 346 -6.87 -27.47 -35.01
C ASP A 346 -5.44 -27.66 -34.45
N VAL A 347 -4.44 -27.48 -35.32
CA VAL A 347 -3.01 -27.47 -35.00
C VAL A 347 -2.36 -26.24 -35.60
N PHE A 348 -2.07 -25.26 -34.75
CA PHE A 348 -1.47 -24.00 -35.14
C PHE A 348 0.07 -24.08 -35.05
N ASN A 349 0.74 -24.12 -36.21
CA ASN A 349 2.19 -24.21 -36.30
C ASN A 349 2.81 -22.84 -36.49
N VAL A 350 3.77 -22.49 -35.64
CA VAL A 350 4.52 -21.22 -35.69
C VAL A 350 6.00 -21.52 -35.89
N TYR A 351 6.60 -20.90 -36.90
CA TYR A 351 8.01 -21.06 -37.23
C TYR A 351 8.76 -19.74 -37.01
N GLU A 352 9.83 -19.77 -36.20
CA GLU A 352 10.58 -18.56 -35.84
C GLU A 352 11.19 -17.85 -37.07
N ASP A 353 11.61 -18.60 -38.09
CA ASP A 353 12.18 -18.06 -39.34
C ASP A 353 11.15 -17.33 -40.23
N GLU A 354 9.86 -17.46 -39.94
CA GLU A 354 8.77 -16.75 -40.61
C GLU A 354 8.29 -15.50 -39.85
N LEU A 355 8.79 -15.27 -38.62
CA LEU A 355 8.42 -14.12 -37.79
C LEU A 355 9.34 -12.92 -38.04
N THR A 356 8.77 -11.70 -38.02
CA THR A 356 9.53 -10.43 -38.02
C THR A 356 9.58 -9.84 -36.61
N GLU A 357 10.48 -8.87 -36.36
CA GLU A 357 10.66 -8.25 -35.03
C GLU A 357 9.36 -7.62 -34.45
N ASP A 358 8.39 -7.27 -35.30
CA ASP A 358 7.10 -6.66 -34.93
C ASP A 358 5.89 -7.59 -35.15
N SER A 359 6.10 -8.90 -35.40
CA SER A 359 5.00 -9.84 -35.68
C SER A 359 4.26 -10.26 -34.40
N ASP A 360 2.97 -9.92 -34.31
CA ASP A 360 2.06 -10.55 -33.35
C ASP A 360 1.66 -11.95 -33.83
N VAL A 361 1.72 -12.94 -32.95
CA VAL A 361 1.24 -14.30 -33.22
C VAL A 361 -0.21 -14.39 -32.76
N LEU A 362 -1.13 -14.39 -33.72
CA LEU A 362 -2.57 -14.35 -33.47
C LEU A 362 -3.19 -15.71 -33.79
N LEU A 363 -3.82 -16.32 -32.78
CA LEU A 363 -4.64 -17.51 -32.95
C LEU A 363 -6.10 -17.11 -33.06
N GLN A 364 -6.73 -17.40 -34.21
CA GLN A 364 -8.15 -17.09 -34.45
C GLN A 364 -9.06 -18.14 -33.80
N VAL A 365 -10.05 -17.65 -33.05
CA VAL A 365 -11.05 -18.45 -32.32
C VAL A 365 -12.43 -17.88 -32.57
N TYR A 366 -13.27 -18.67 -33.21
CA TYR A 366 -14.63 -18.30 -33.55
C TYR A 366 -15.63 -18.98 -32.62
N VAL A 367 -16.53 -18.20 -32.03
CA VAL A 367 -17.66 -18.72 -31.29
C VAL A 367 -18.90 -18.64 -32.17
N LYS A 368 -19.67 -19.72 -32.31
CA LYS A 368 -20.81 -19.81 -33.23
C LYS A 368 -22.08 -20.34 -32.58
N ASP A 369 -23.21 -19.92 -33.13
CA ASP A 369 -24.53 -20.55 -32.97
C ASP A 369 -25.01 -21.11 -34.32
N MET A 370 -26.27 -21.59 -34.39
CA MET A 370 -26.85 -22.12 -35.63
C MET A 370 -27.07 -21.06 -36.74
N TYR A 371 -26.91 -19.77 -36.42
CA TYR A 371 -27.13 -18.63 -37.32
C TYR A 371 -25.83 -17.95 -37.77
N GLY A 372 -24.70 -18.17 -37.08
CA GLY A 372 -23.39 -17.64 -37.48
C GLY A 372 -22.46 -17.38 -36.30
N TYR A 373 -21.62 -16.35 -36.43
CA TYR A 373 -20.68 -15.93 -35.39
C TYR A 373 -21.39 -15.15 -34.29
N VAL A 374 -21.05 -15.44 -33.03
CA VAL A 374 -21.60 -14.75 -31.86
C VAL A 374 -20.48 -14.15 -31.01
N ASP A 375 -20.69 -12.92 -30.56
CA ASP A 375 -19.77 -12.20 -29.68
C ASP A 375 -19.99 -12.66 -28.23
N GLU A 376 -19.40 -13.81 -27.89
CA GLU A 376 -19.38 -14.34 -26.54
C GLU A 376 -17.94 -14.39 -25.98
N PRO A 377 -17.65 -13.70 -24.86
CA PRO A 377 -16.33 -13.70 -24.26
C PRO A 377 -15.96 -15.09 -23.74
N PHE A 378 -14.69 -15.47 -23.85
CA PHE A 378 -14.17 -16.74 -23.35
C PHE A 378 -12.95 -16.56 -22.43
N ASN A 379 -12.75 -17.54 -21.55
CA ASN A 379 -11.59 -17.67 -20.69
C ASN A 379 -10.58 -18.63 -21.33
N ILE A 380 -9.29 -18.37 -21.15
CA ILE A 380 -8.23 -19.16 -21.77
C ILE A 380 -7.52 -19.99 -20.69
N PHE A 381 -7.31 -21.26 -20.97
CA PHE A 381 -6.61 -22.23 -20.13
C PHE A 381 -5.50 -22.88 -20.96
N ILE A 382 -4.28 -22.89 -20.44
CA ILE A 382 -3.15 -23.54 -21.11
C ILE A 382 -2.78 -24.77 -20.29
N SER A 383 -2.79 -25.94 -20.93
CA SER A 383 -2.30 -27.21 -20.38
C SER A 383 -1.15 -27.76 -21.23
N ASP A 384 -0.38 -28.68 -20.66
CA ASP A 384 0.58 -29.51 -21.40
C ASP A 384 1.60 -28.71 -22.22
N ASN A 385 2.28 -27.76 -21.55
CA ASN A 385 3.33 -26.94 -22.15
C ASN A 385 4.68 -27.68 -22.11
N GLU A 386 4.87 -28.63 -23.01
CA GLU A 386 6.11 -29.37 -23.19
C GLU A 386 7.17 -28.46 -23.86
N GLY A 387 7.92 -27.75 -23.03
CA GLY A 387 9.03 -26.90 -23.48
C GLY A 387 8.98 -25.46 -22.97
N GLY A 388 7.80 -24.92 -22.63
CA GLY A 388 7.64 -23.52 -22.20
C GLY A 388 7.28 -22.57 -23.35
N THR A 389 6.48 -23.03 -24.31
CA THR A 389 6.13 -22.39 -25.58
C THR A 389 5.28 -21.14 -25.46
N ILE A 390 4.44 -20.99 -24.43
CA ILE A 390 3.65 -19.77 -24.22
C ILE A 390 4.03 -19.15 -22.88
N LEU A 391 4.41 -17.87 -22.89
CA LEU A 391 4.77 -17.07 -21.72
C LEU A 391 3.60 -16.24 -21.19
N GLU A 392 2.80 -15.67 -22.10
CA GLU A 392 1.65 -14.82 -21.81
C GLU A 392 0.65 -14.89 -22.97
N TYR A 393 -0.60 -14.54 -22.70
CA TYR A 393 -1.64 -14.38 -23.71
C TYR A 393 -2.59 -13.25 -23.31
N ALA A 394 -3.23 -12.64 -24.31
CA ALA A 394 -4.31 -11.69 -24.08
C ALA A 394 -5.42 -11.88 -25.13
N PRO A 395 -6.69 -11.93 -24.73
CA PRO A 395 -7.79 -11.79 -25.68
C PRO A 395 -7.76 -10.37 -26.26
N THR A 396 -7.96 -10.25 -27.58
CA THR A 396 -8.11 -8.95 -28.25
C THR A 396 -9.60 -8.56 -28.36
N GLU A 397 -9.92 -7.39 -28.94
CA GLU A 397 -11.31 -6.94 -29.14
C GLU A 397 -12.03 -7.71 -30.28
N TRP A 398 -11.41 -8.70 -30.91
CA TRP A 398 -11.93 -9.37 -32.10
C TRP A 398 -11.44 -10.82 -32.16
N ASP A 399 -12.19 -11.82 -31.66
CA ASP A 399 -12.05 -13.28 -31.93
C ASP A 399 -10.61 -13.87 -32.00
N GLU A 400 -9.62 -13.21 -31.39
CA GLU A 400 -8.20 -13.53 -31.54
C GLU A 400 -7.52 -13.60 -30.17
N ILE A 401 -6.59 -14.53 -30.07
CA ILE A 401 -5.71 -14.66 -28.92
C ILE A 401 -4.30 -14.27 -29.37
N CYS A 402 -3.78 -13.18 -28.82
CA CYS A 402 -2.37 -12.84 -29.01
C CYS A 402 -1.51 -13.71 -28.10
N LEU A 403 -0.54 -14.41 -28.68
CA LEU A 403 0.35 -15.35 -28.01
C LEU A 403 1.76 -14.77 -27.88
N LEU A 404 2.28 -14.70 -26.65
CA LEU A 404 3.70 -14.43 -26.42
C LEU A 404 4.45 -15.76 -26.32
N LEU A 405 5.28 -16.05 -27.32
CA LEU A 405 6.00 -17.31 -27.41
C LEU A 405 7.29 -17.31 -26.58
N GLY A 406 7.57 -18.46 -25.96
CA GLY A 406 8.76 -18.70 -25.13
C GLY A 406 9.76 -19.62 -25.82
N LYS A 407 9.86 -20.87 -25.37
CA LYS A 407 10.79 -21.86 -25.95
C LYS A 407 10.09 -22.75 -26.97
N TYR A 408 10.83 -23.26 -27.95
CA TYR A 408 10.28 -24.25 -28.89
C TYR A 408 9.70 -25.45 -28.13
N GLY A 409 8.59 -25.95 -28.63
CA GLY A 409 7.79 -26.97 -27.97
C GLY A 409 6.34 -26.94 -28.40
N THR A 410 5.52 -27.66 -27.64
CA THR A 410 4.09 -27.84 -27.93
C THR A 410 3.28 -27.44 -26.70
N ALA A 411 2.17 -26.75 -26.92
CA ALA A 411 1.23 -26.36 -25.88
C ALA A 411 -0.21 -26.62 -26.32
N LYS A 412 -1.07 -27.05 -25.40
CA LYS A 412 -2.50 -27.13 -25.63
C LYS A 412 -3.19 -25.90 -25.07
N ILE A 413 -3.81 -25.11 -25.94
CA ILE A 413 -4.67 -24.00 -25.55
C ILE A 413 -6.10 -24.53 -25.51
N THR A 414 -6.80 -24.30 -24.41
CA THR A 414 -8.22 -24.59 -24.25
C THR A 414 -8.95 -23.30 -23.94
N VAL A 415 -10.00 -23.00 -24.67
CA VAL A 415 -10.89 -21.87 -24.39
C VAL A 415 -12.17 -22.37 -23.74
N GLU A 416 -12.73 -21.61 -22.80
CA GLU A 416 -14.06 -21.84 -22.24
C GLU A 416 -14.92 -20.59 -22.38
N THR A 417 -16.04 -20.67 -23.10
CA THR A 417 -16.95 -19.53 -23.19
C THR A 417 -17.55 -19.17 -21.83
N THR A 418 -17.70 -17.87 -21.57
CA THR A 418 -18.05 -17.36 -20.24
C THR A 418 -19.45 -17.75 -19.84
N TYR A 419 -20.39 -17.75 -20.79
CA TYR A 419 -21.81 -17.95 -20.56
C TYR A 419 -22.27 -19.36 -20.94
N SER A 420 -21.89 -19.85 -22.12
CA SER A 420 -22.31 -21.14 -22.70
C SER A 420 -21.53 -22.32 -22.12
N LYS A 421 -20.39 -22.05 -21.47
CA LYS A 421 -19.51 -23.05 -20.85
C LYS A 421 -19.02 -24.14 -21.81
N LEU A 422 -19.02 -23.82 -23.10
CA LEU A 422 -18.41 -24.65 -24.14
C LEU A 422 -16.91 -24.65 -23.98
N ARG A 423 -16.27 -25.75 -24.39
CA ARG A 423 -14.80 -25.84 -24.42
C ARG A 423 -14.34 -26.43 -25.73
N ALA A 424 -13.35 -25.79 -26.33
CA ALA A 424 -12.58 -26.32 -27.44
C ALA A 424 -11.09 -26.15 -27.16
N SER A 425 -10.27 -26.95 -27.84
CA SER A 425 -8.83 -26.87 -27.70
C SER A 425 -8.12 -26.86 -29.05
N CYS A 426 -7.01 -26.13 -29.11
CA CYS A 426 -6.06 -26.11 -30.22
C CYS A 426 -4.68 -26.50 -29.71
N ILE A 427 -3.90 -27.19 -30.55
CA ILE A 427 -2.49 -27.49 -30.30
C ILE A 427 -1.64 -26.42 -30.97
N VAL A 428 -0.79 -25.73 -30.21
CA VAL A 428 0.18 -24.78 -30.72
C VAL A 428 1.57 -25.39 -30.71
N ASN A 429 2.20 -25.46 -31.88
CA ASN A 429 3.58 -25.92 -32.04
C ASN A 429 4.47 -24.74 -32.38
N TYR A 430 5.49 -24.47 -31.57
CA TYR A 430 6.50 -23.47 -31.88
C TYR A 430 7.83 -24.14 -32.19
N GLN A 431 8.36 -23.90 -33.39
CA GLN A 431 9.58 -24.52 -33.89
C GLN A 431 10.49 -23.50 -34.54
N LYS A 432 11.77 -23.86 -34.69
CA LYS A 432 12.78 -22.94 -35.24
C LYS A 432 12.64 -22.73 -36.75
N THR A 433 12.35 -23.80 -37.48
CA THR A 433 12.23 -23.81 -38.95
C THR A 433 11.20 -24.84 -39.36
N ARG A 434 10.48 -24.60 -40.46
CA ARG A 434 9.66 -25.63 -41.09
C ARG A 434 10.58 -26.75 -41.58
N GLY A 435 10.48 -27.94 -41.00
CA GLY A 435 11.32 -29.07 -41.39
C GLY A 435 11.20 -29.32 -42.89
N THR A 436 12.33 -29.36 -43.61
CA THR A 436 12.35 -29.93 -44.96
C THR A 436 12.11 -31.42 -44.82
N GLU A 437 11.03 -31.96 -45.40
CA GLU A 437 10.92 -33.39 -45.65
C GLU A 437 12.23 -33.83 -46.33
N SER A 438 12.98 -34.72 -45.66
CA SER A 438 14.12 -35.36 -46.29
C SER A 438 13.56 -36.35 -47.30
N ASP A 439 13.74 -36.03 -48.58
CA ASP A 439 13.90 -37.02 -49.66
C ASP A 439 15.01 -38.00 -49.24
N ASP A 440 14.67 -39.05 -48.49
CA ASP A 440 15.48 -40.27 -48.32
C ASP A 440 14.71 -41.25 -47.42
N ASP A 441 13.78 -41.99 -48.04
CA ASP A 441 13.62 -43.43 -47.80
C ASP A 441 12.69 -44.02 -48.88
N TYR A 442 13.24 -44.15 -50.10
CA TYR A 442 12.81 -45.20 -51.02
C TYR A 442 13.24 -46.54 -50.42
N TYR A 443 12.43 -47.11 -49.53
CA TYR A 443 12.44 -48.55 -49.28
C TYR A 443 11.17 -49.15 -49.87
N TYR A 444 11.36 -49.72 -51.05
CA TYR A 444 10.51 -50.76 -51.61
C TYR A 444 10.31 -51.84 -50.55
N ASP A 445 9.06 -52.10 -50.16
CA ASP A 445 8.61 -53.47 -50.00
C ASP A 445 7.14 -53.57 -50.37
N ASP A 446 6.93 -54.14 -51.56
CA ASP A 446 5.68 -54.71 -52.03
C ASP A 446 5.15 -55.69 -50.98
N TYR A 447 3.86 -55.61 -50.62
CA TYR A 447 3.02 -56.81 -50.48
C TYR A 447 1.53 -56.40 -50.47
N TYR A 448 0.93 -56.61 -51.65
CA TYR A 448 -0.36 -57.27 -51.87
C TYR A 448 -1.61 -56.84 -51.06
N ASP A 449 -2.52 -56.25 -51.85
CA ASP A 449 -3.89 -56.73 -52.10
C ASP A 449 -4.99 -56.53 -51.06
N ASP A 450 -6.15 -56.16 -51.65
CA ASP A 450 -7.46 -56.76 -51.41
C ASP A 450 -8.34 -56.20 -50.26
N TYR A 451 -9.27 -55.29 -50.58
CA TYR A 451 -10.62 -55.62 -51.09
C TYR A 451 -11.55 -54.40 -51.12
N TYR A 452 -12.10 -54.15 -52.32
CA TYR A 452 -13.44 -53.68 -52.71
C TYR A 452 -14.17 -52.56 -51.96
#